data_AF-A0A533UNK2-F1
#
_entry.id   AF-A0A533UNK2-F1
#
_cell.length_a   1.000
_cell.length_b   1.000
_cell.length_c   1.000
_cell.angle_alpha   90.00
_cell.angle_beta   90.00
_cell.angle_gamma   90.00
#
_symmetry.space_group_name_H-M   'P 1'
#
loop_
_entity.id
_entity.type
_entity.pdbx_description
1 polymer ?
#
loop_
_entity_poly.entity_id
_entity_poly.type
_entity_poly.pdbx_seq_one_letter_code
_entity_poly.pdbx_strand_id
1 'polypeptide(L)'
;MRRNMAASENVISKNSLKANQPIFLFWDQCLWTVTCLNKKYLEELSEISETECSCPICNHDQLSSFPVSHNDPFRYSYSESKGFVLTFGKKQ
;
A
#
# COMPACT_ATOMS: atom_id res chain seq x y z
N MET A 1 6.48 0.46 52.49
CA MET A 1 5.41 0.38 51.47
C MET A 1 6.00 -0.25 50.21
N ARG A 2 5.74 -1.53 49.96
CA ARG A 2 6.11 -2.22 48.70
C ARG A 2 5.02 -1.89 47.67
N ARG A 3 5.38 -1.35 46.51
CA ARG A 3 4.49 -1.28 45.35
C ARG A 3 4.98 -2.29 44.33
N ASN A 4 4.13 -3.28 44.07
CA ASN A 4 4.36 -4.40 43.17
C ASN A 4 4.28 -3.93 41.70
N MET A 5 5.10 -4.56 40.84
CA MET A 5 4.88 -4.63 39.40
C MET A 5 3.55 -5.33 39.11
N ALA A 6 2.75 -4.76 38.22
CA ALA A 6 1.74 -5.48 37.46
C ALA A 6 1.95 -5.14 35.99
N ALA A 7 2.53 -6.09 35.25
CA ALA A 7 2.53 -6.10 33.80
C ALA A 7 1.08 -6.27 33.35
N SER A 8 0.48 -5.22 32.78
CA SER A 8 -0.86 -5.30 32.21
C SER A 8 -0.74 -5.67 30.73
N GLU A 9 -0.75 -6.99 30.52
CA GLU A 9 -1.47 -7.72 29.49
C GLU A 9 -1.53 -7.13 28.07
N ASN A 10 -0.86 -7.87 27.18
CA ASN A 10 -1.02 -7.96 25.73
C ASN A 10 -2.43 -7.62 25.24
N VAL A 11 -2.63 -6.39 24.79
CA VAL A 11 -3.61 -6.07 23.75
C VAL A 11 -2.89 -6.27 22.41
N ILE A 12 -2.68 -7.53 22.02
CA ILE A 12 -2.38 -7.88 20.63
C ILE A 12 -3.68 -7.65 19.86
N SER A 13 -3.94 -6.38 19.53
CA SER A 13 -5.02 -5.97 18.65
C SER A 13 -4.86 -6.68 17.32
N LYS A 14 -5.89 -7.41 16.91
CA LYS A 14 -6.07 -8.18 15.67
C LYS A 14 -5.97 -7.37 14.35
N ASN A 15 -5.19 -6.29 14.30
CA ASN A 15 -4.99 -5.46 13.11
C ASN A 15 -3.66 -5.73 12.37
N SER A 16 -2.75 -6.53 12.93
CA SER A 16 -1.40 -6.75 12.39
C SER A 16 -1.30 -7.70 11.20
N LEU A 17 -2.40 -8.36 10.79
CA LEU A 17 -2.37 -9.32 9.67
C LEU A 17 -2.53 -8.69 8.27
N LYS A 18 -2.92 -7.40 8.16
CA LYS A 18 -3.09 -6.72 6.86
C LYS A 18 -1.96 -5.73 6.49
N ALA A 19 -1.01 -5.49 7.39
CA ALA A 19 0.09 -4.55 7.14
C ALA A 19 1.09 -5.06 6.09
N ASN A 20 1.29 -6.39 6.03
CA ASN A 20 2.24 -7.05 5.13
C ASN A 20 1.62 -7.54 3.81
N GLN A 21 0.50 -6.98 3.40
CA GLN A 21 -0.07 -7.27 2.08
C GLN A 21 0.60 -6.36 1.04
N PRO A 22 1.07 -6.90 -0.10
CA PRO A 22 1.61 -6.07 -1.15
C PRO A 22 0.50 -5.28 -1.82
N ILE A 23 0.84 -4.06 -2.23
CA ILE A 23 -0.10 -3.12 -2.81
C ILE A 23 0.52 -2.57 -4.07
N PHE A 24 -0.27 -2.59 -5.13
CA PHE A 24 0.03 -1.90 -6.37
C PHE A 24 -0.56 -0.50 -6.30
N LEU A 25 0.26 0.51 -6.54
CA LEU A 25 -0.09 1.92 -6.55
C LEU A 25 0.00 2.48 -7.96
N PHE A 26 -0.94 3.34 -8.32
CA PHE A 26 -1.05 3.98 -9.63
C PHE A 26 -1.45 5.45 -9.46
N TRP A 27 -0.72 6.34 -10.13
CA TRP A 27 -1.08 7.76 -10.22
C TRP A 27 -1.63 8.09 -11.60
N ASP A 28 -2.89 8.51 -11.63
CA ASP A 28 -3.66 8.68 -12.86
C ASP A 28 -3.10 9.78 -13.76
N GLN A 29 -2.49 10.82 -13.18
CA GLN A 29 -2.02 12.02 -13.90
C GLN A 29 -0.77 11.80 -14.74
N CYS A 30 0.19 11.03 -14.23
CA CYS A 30 1.50 10.82 -14.87
C CYS A 30 1.78 9.36 -15.22
N LEU A 31 0.81 8.47 -14.95
CA LEU A 31 0.90 7.02 -15.13
C LEU A 31 2.04 6.36 -14.36
N TRP A 32 2.54 7.02 -13.31
CA TRP A 32 3.56 6.43 -12.43
C TRP A 32 2.95 5.30 -11.61
N THR A 33 3.68 4.18 -11.52
CA THR A 33 3.23 2.99 -10.80
C THR A 33 4.34 2.45 -9.90
N VAL A 34 3.97 1.92 -8.75
CA VAL A 34 4.90 1.21 -7.85
C VAL A 34 4.19 0.06 -7.16
N THR A 35 4.90 -1.03 -6.90
CA THR A 35 4.41 -2.12 -6.06
C THR A 35 5.17 -2.12 -4.74
N CYS A 36 4.45 -1.99 -3.64
CA CYS A 36 5.00 -1.97 -2.30
C CYS A 36 4.72 -3.31 -1.62
N LEU A 37 5.66 -3.85 -0.85
CA LEU A 37 5.48 -5.12 -0.14
C LEU A 37 4.59 -4.99 1.11
N ASN A 38 4.42 -3.78 1.62
CA ASN A 38 3.63 -3.46 2.81
C ASN A 38 3.06 -2.05 2.73
N LYS A 39 2.14 -1.74 3.65
CA LYS A 39 1.52 -0.42 3.80
C LYS A 39 2.43 0.65 4.41
N LYS A 40 3.55 0.24 5.01
CA LYS A 40 4.49 1.13 5.70
C LYS A 40 5.01 2.22 4.76
N TYR A 41 5.16 1.91 3.48
CA TYR A 41 5.57 2.90 2.47
C TYR A 41 4.57 4.07 2.33
N LEU A 42 3.26 3.82 2.47
CA LEU A 42 2.26 4.89 2.43
C LEU A 42 2.30 5.75 3.70
N GLU A 43 2.53 5.12 4.84
CA GLU A 43 2.71 5.81 6.13
C GLU A 43 3.96 6.70 6.07
N GLU A 44 5.09 6.17 5.58
CA GLU A 44 6.32 6.93 5.37
C GLU A 44 6.13 8.10 4.38
N LEU A 45 5.40 7.92 3.28
CA LEU A 45 5.08 9.01 2.35
C LEU A 45 4.21 10.10 2.98
N SER A 46 3.28 9.72 3.86
CA SER A 46 2.44 10.66 4.61
C SER A 46 3.21 11.41 5.71
N GLU A 47 4.29 10.82 6.24
CA GLU A 47 5.18 11.51 7.20
C GLU A 47 6.10 12.52 6.51
N ILE A 48 6.46 12.28 5.24
CA ILE A 48 7.37 13.13 4.47
C ILE A 48 6.65 14.32 3.83
N SER A 49 5.33 14.24 3.62
CA SER A 49 4.55 15.31 2.98
C SER A 49 3.31 15.69 3.78
N GLU A 50 3.10 17.00 3.98
CA GLU A 50 1.91 17.55 4.65
C GLU A 50 0.59 17.26 3.89
N THR A 51 0.70 16.70 2.68
CA THR A 51 -0.40 16.28 1.80
C THR A 51 -0.28 14.79 1.55
N GLU A 52 -1.29 14.03 1.96
CA GLU A 52 -1.33 12.57 1.86
C GLU A 52 -0.84 12.07 0.47
N CYS A 53 0.22 11.24 0.47
CA CYS A 53 0.69 10.45 -0.68
C CYS A 53 0.76 11.19 -2.03
N SER A 54 1.52 12.28 -2.09
CA SER A 54 1.81 12.97 -3.36
C SER A 54 2.71 12.14 -4.29
N CYS A 55 2.46 12.23 -5.60
CA CYS A 55 3.28 11.57 -6.61
C CYS A 55 4.70 12.15 -6.62
N PRO A 56 5.78 11.34 -6.54
CA PRO A 56 7.15 11.86 -6.61
C PRO A 56 7.52 12.45 -7.98
N ILE A 57 6.70 12.24 -9.01
CA ILE A 57 6.95 12.71 -10.38
C ILE A 57 6.19 14.00 -10.70
N CYS A 58 4.91 14.09 -10.34
CA CYS A 58 4.04 15.21 -10.71
C CYS A 58 3.43 15.96 -9.52
N ASN A 59 3.76 15.58 -8.29
CA ASN A 59 3.28 16.17 -7.03
C ASN A 59 1.74 16.26 -6.91
N HIS A 60 1.01 15.43 -7.65
CA HIS A 60 -0.44 15.30 -7.54
C HIS A 60 -0.83 14.20 -6.54
N ASP A 61 -1.98 14.39 -5.90
CA ASP A 61 -2.59 13.58 -4.84
C ASP A 61 -3.54 12.48 -5.36
N GLN A 62 -3.73 12.37 -6.67
CA GLN A 62 -4.61 11.35 -7.27
C GLN A 62 -3.94 9.98 -7.33
N LEU A 63 -4.08 9.23 -6.24
CA LEU A 63 -3.56 7.88 -6.03
C LEU A 63 -4.67 6.81 -6.05
N SER A 64 -4.52 5.84 -6.95
CA SER A 64 -5.29 4.59 -6.96
C SER A 64 -4.46 3.46 -6.35
N SER A 65 -5.06 2.67 -5.44
CA SER A 65 -4.38 1.52 -4.81
C SER A 65 -5.15 0.21 -5.00
N PHE A 66 -4.42 -0.85 -5.32
CA PHE A 66 -4.97 -2.18 -5.58
C PHE A 66 -4.21 -3.22 -4.75
N PRO A 67 -4.90 -4.00 -3.90
CA PRO A 67 -4.25 -5.11 -3.20
C PRO A 67 -3.79 -6.17 -4.21
N VAL A 68 -2.54 -6.64 -4.06
CA VAL A 68 -2.04 -7.78 -4.84
C VAL A 68 -1.66 -8.93 -3.90
N SER A 69 -1.56 -10.12 -4.45
CA SER A 69 -1.16 -11.32 -3.72
C SER A 69 0.34 -11.52 -3.85
N HIS A 70 1.01 -11.99 -2.78
CA HIS A 70 2.44 -12.31 -2.80
C HIS A 70 2.81 -13.39 -3.82
N ASN A 71 1.88 -14.32 -4.07
CA ASN A 71 2.16 -15.55 -4.81
C ASN A 71 1.53 -15.56 -6.20
N ASP A 72 0.71 -14.56 -6.53
CA ASP A 72 -0.01 -14.55 -7.79
C ASP A 72 0.65 -13.56 -8.76
N PRO A 73 1.09 -14.01 -9.94
CA PRO A 73 1.64 -13.11 -10.93
C PRO A 73 0.55 -12.15 -11.40
N PHE A 74 0.90 -10.87 -11.51
CA PHE A 74 0.03 -9.86 -12.10
C PHE A 74 0.76 -9.12 -13.21
N ARG A 75 0.01 -8.54 -14.14
CA ARG A 75 0.51 -7.70 -15.22
C ARG A 75 -0.32 -6.44 -15.29
N TYR A 76 0.31 -5.33 -15.61
CA TYR A 76 -0.38 -4.09 -15.93
C TYR A 76 -0.03 -3.65 -17.35
N SER A 77 -0.96 -2.95 -17.99
CA SER A 77 -0.76 -2.34 -19.29
C SER A 77 -1.64 -1.10 -19.43
N TYR A 78 -1.17 -0.13 -20.20
CA TYR A 78 -1.93 1.06 -20.56
C TYR A 78 -2.18 1.09 -22.07
N SER A 79 -3.37 1.53 -22.46
CA SER A 79 -3.69 1.89 -23.84
C SER A 79 -4.75 2.98 -23.86
N GLU A 80 -4.74 3.86 -24.87
CA GLU A 80 -5.74 4.94 -24.99
C GLU A 80 -7.18 4.41 -25.08
N SER A 81 -7.37 3.22 -25.68
CA SER A 81 -8.71 2.64 -25.86
C SER A 81 -9.27 1.94 -24.62
N LYS A 82 -8.41 1.42 -23.72
CA LYS A 82 -8.83 0.64 -22.54
C LYS A 82 -8.45 1.29 -21.21
N GLY A 83 -7.72 2.40 -21.26
CA GLY A 83 -7.10 3.00 -20.09
C GLY A 83 -6.08 2.06 -19.45
N PHE A 84 -5.95 2.19 -18.13
CA PHE A 84 -5.11 1.34 -17.29
C PHE A 84 -5.79 0.01 -17.00
N VAL A 85 -5.12 -1.10 -17.31
CA VAL A 85 -5.63 -2.45 -17.11
C VAL A 85 -4.68 -3.24 -16.23
N LEU A 86 -5.19 -3.71 -15.09
CA LEU A 86 -4.50 -4.63 -14.18
C LEU A 86 -5.09 -6.03 -14.34
N THR A 87 -4.26 -7.01 -14.68
CA THR A 87 -4.64 -8.40 -14.90
C THR A 87 -3.99 -9.30 -13.86
N PHE A 88 -4.80 -10.07 -13.15
CA PHE A 88 -4.34 -11.06 -12.17
C PHE A 88 -4.28 -12.45 -12.81
N GLY A 89 -3.14 -13.12 -12.67
CA GLY A 89 -2.98 -14.51 -13.10
C GLY A 89 -3.81 -15.46 -12.25
N LYS A 90 -4.20 -16.60 -12.83
CA LYS A 90 -4.80 -17.69 -12.05
C LYS A 90 -3.72 -18.38 -11.22
N LYS A 91 -4.04 -18.69 -9.97
CA LYS A 91 -3.27 -19.63 -9.14
C LYS A 91 -3.15 -20.95 -9.90
N GLN A 92 -1.91 -21.42 -10.10
CA GLN A 92 -1.66 -22.79 -10.55
C GLN A 92 -1.89 -23.77 -9.41
#